data_AF-A0A0L0NXD7-F1
#
_entry.id   AF-A0A0L0NXD7-F1
#
_cell.length_a   1.000
_cell.length_b   1.000
_cell.length_c   1.000
_cell.angle_alpha   90.00
_cell.angle_beta   90.00
_cell.angle_gamma   90.00
#
_symmetry.space_group_name_H-M   'P 1'
#
loop_
_entity.id
_entity.type
_entity.pdbx_description
1 polymer ?
#
loop_
_entity_poly.entity_id
_entity_poly.type
_entity_poly.pdbx_seq_one_letter_code
_entity_poly.pdbx_strand_id
1 'polypeptide(L)'
;MSGHLTDANLFVFRGNESDEDTDTSTLLESPESASNRSLLQSTYHVLKTQKLSVAEALTVWELRLVLLMFENQLIAAKKEAVNLNNALYLAENPNTQPQVPLVRSPLARADSTSGRQSASSSPAHVVYPLPKNNDGAIEFSLLLLILRLKLAPNLSLVNELYKLCYQLRLKGSVGEEAEIQKNLRSLSYEIIMVVTITRNYYTLLSFLKSLESDLLAQQQKLDTVDATHYASNVSLMIVLAYLLILQGLDKSEATQTDLRKRFDDLDDFTKSCFVNVLRTYSPMVSEGAGPAVGPQEEVTFDGVVELVKAGKLTGRITCCTLASFEIENMYHAAFEELTVDDTSGKRLVAKVVPQLHSKFDRAYARVMGQWGNFIHKVYGIE
;
A
#
# COMPACT_ATOMS: atom_id res chain seq x y z
N MET A 1 24.40 -10.35 -4.87
CA MET A 1 22.95 -10.05 -4.87
C MET A 1 22.30 -10.24 -6.24
N SER A 2 22.82 -9.67 -7.34
CA SER A 2 22.15 -9.70 -8.67
C SER A 2 21.82 -11.12 -9.19
N GLY A 3 22.71 -12.10 -9.03
CA GLY A 3 22.47 -13.48 -9.49
C GLY A 3 21.30 -14.20 -8.80
N HIS A 4 20.88 -13.75 -7.62
CA HIS A 4 19.71 -14.31 -6.93
C HIS A 4 18.39 -13.68 -7.36
N LEU A 5 18.41 -12.49 -7.98
CA LEU A 5 17.21 -11.72 -8.35
C LEU A 5 16.62 -12.13 -9.71
N THR A 6 17.29 -13.05 -10.42
CA THR A 6 16.92 -13.48 -11.78
C THR A 6 16.55 -14.97 -11.84
N ASP A 7 16.46 -15.66 -10.69
CA ASP A 7 16.09 -17.07 -10.63
C ASP A 7 14.64 -17.28 -11.14
N ALA A 8 14.45 -18.27 -12.01
CA ALA A 8 13.15 -18.62 -12.57
C ALA A 8 12.12 -19.01 -11.49
N ASN A 9 12.58 -19.51 -10.34
CA ASN A 9 11.73 -19.89 -9.21
C ASN A 9 11.10 -18.69 -8.50
N LEU A 10 11.57 -17.47 -8.77
CA LEU A 10 10.96 -16.26 -8.21
C LEU A 10 9.62 -15.93 -8.86
N PHE A 11 9.42 -16.34 -10.12
CA PHE A 11 8.29 -15.95 -10.95
C PHE A 11 7.17 -16.99 -10.92
N VAL A 12 5.96 -16.51 -10.64
CA VAL A 12 4.70 -17.27 -10.78
C VAL A 12 4.11 -17.03 -12.16
N PHE A 13 4.09 -15.78 -12.63
CA PHE A 13 3.63 -15.43 -13.97
C PHE A 13 4.83 -15.33 -14.92
N ARG A 14 5.11 -16.42 -15.64
CA ARG A 14 6.12 -16.44 -16.70
C ARG A 14 5.40 -16.03 -17.99
N GLY A 15 5.92 -15.06 -18.72
CA GLY A 15 5.29 -14.58 -19.96
C GLY A 15 4.99 -15.72 -20.94
N ASN A 16 4.12 -15.50 -21.93
CA ASN A 16 3.88 -16.50 -22.96
C ASN A 16 5.20 -16.77 -23.70
N GLU A 17 5.72 -17.99 -23.64
CA GLU A 17 6.97 -18.42 -24.28
C GLU A 17 6.90 -18.43 -25.83
N SER A 18 5.79 -17.97 -26.42
CA SER A 18 5.51 -18.03 -27.87
C SER A 18 5.68 -16.70 -28.61
N ASP A 19 5.92 -15.58 -27.92
CA ASP A 19 6.23 -14.31 -28.57
C ASP A 19 7.76 -14.12 -28.59
N GLU A 20 8.36 -14.46 -29.73
CA GLU A 20 9.80 -14.30 -30.00
C GLU A 20 10.28 -12.83 -29.83
N ASP A 21 10.87 -12.56 -28.67
CA ASP A 21 12.28 -12.18 -28.49
C ASP A 21 12.88 -10.90 -29.15
N THR A 22 12.11 -9.92 -29.64
CA THR A 22 12.79 -8.64 -30.03
C THR A 22 12.17 -7.32 -29.59
N ASP A 23 10.86 -7.24 -29.32
CA ASP A 23 10.23 -5.93 -29.05
C ASP A 23 9.68 -5.77 -27.63
N THR A 24 9.64 -6.83 -26.81
CA THR A 24 9.11 -6.71 -25.44
C THR A 24 10.12 -6.09 -24.48
N SER A 25 11.43 -6.29 -24.66
CA SER A 25 12.44 -5.78 -23.73
C SER A 25 12.68 -4.27 -23.80
N THR A 26 12.31 -3.62 -24.91
CA THR A 26 12.40 -2.17 -25.13
C THR A 26 11.20 -1.42 -24.54
N LEU A 27 10.09 -2.10 -24.24
CA LEU A 27 8.87 -1.47 -23.72
C LEU A 27 9.05 -0.79 -22.36
N LEU A 28 9.98 -1.23 -21.52
CA LEU A 28 10.29 -0.52 -20.27
C LEU A 28 11.10 0.76 -20.50
N GLU A 29 11.79 0.87 -21.64
CA GLU A 29 12.58 2.04 -22.01
C GLU A 29 11.73 3.07 -22.80
N SER A 30 10.65 2.62 -23.45
CA SER A 30 9.66 3.47 -24.17
C SER A 30 8.22 3.00 -23.91
N PRO A 31 7.65 3.33 -22.74
CA PRO A 31 6.41 2.73 -22.28
C PRO A 31 5.14 3.43 -22.78
N GLU A 32 5.22 4.52 -23.54
CA GLU A 32 4.14 5.50 -23.72
C GLU A 32 2.81 4.91 -24.24
N SER A 33 2.87 3.89 -25.10
CA SER A 33 1.71 3.22 -25.70
C SER A 33 1.44 1.81 -25.15
N ALA A 34 2.30 1.27 -24.28
CA ALA A 34 2.23 -0.11 -23.84
C ALA A 34 1.08 -0.36 -22.87
N SER A 35 0.34 -1.45 -22.98
CA SER A 35 -0.61 -1.86 -21.93
C SER A 35 0.11 -2.26 -20.63
N ASN A 36 -0.58 -2.20 -19.48
CA ASN A 36 -0.03 -2.69 -18.21
C ASN A 36 0.34 -4.19 -18.30
N ARG A 37 -0.47 -5.00 -18.99
CA ARG A 37 -0.17 -6.41 -19.29
C ARG A 37 1.12 -6.60 -20.09
N SER A 38 1.36 -5.80 -21.13
CA SER A 38 2.59 -5.90 -21.93
C SER A 38 3.82 -5.43 -21.15
N LEU A 39 3.68 -4.38 -20.33
CA LEU A 39 4.74 -3.98 -19.40
C LEU A 39 5.05 -5.10 -18.39
N LEU A 40 4.02 -5.77 -17.86
CA LEU A 40 4.19 -6.89 -16.93
C LEU A 40 4.99 -8.03 -17.57
N GLN A 41 4.68 -8.39 -18.82
CA GLN A 41 5.47 -9.37 -19.57
C GLN A 41 6.91 -8.91 -19.76
N SER A 42 7.11 -7.64 -20.14
CA SER A 42 8.43 -7.05 -20.31
C SER A 42 9.31 -7.16 -19.06
N THR A 43 8.75 -6.94 -17.86
CA THR A 43 9.51 -7.09 -16.59
C THR A 43 10.11 -8.49 -16.43
N TYR A 44 9.41 -9.55 -16.84
CA TYR A 44 9.92 -10.92 -16.78
C TYR A 44 11.10 -11.10 -17.72
N HIS A 45 10.96 -10.70 -18.99
CA HIS A 45 12.02 -10.84 -19.99
C HIS A 45 13.26 -10.03 -19.57
N VAL A 46 13.09 -8.78 -19.16
CA VAL A 46 14.18 -7.90 -18.73
C VAL A 46 14.96 -8.50 -17.55
N LEU A 47 14.27 -9.03 -16.52
CA LEU A 47 14.93 -9.68 -15.39
C LEU A 47 15.64 -10.99 -15.78
N LYS A 48 15.19 -11.69 -16.82
CA LYS A 48 15.76 -12.99 -17.24
C LYS A 48 16.90 -12.88 -18.23
N THR A 49 16.84 -11.92 -19.16
CA THR A 49 17.72 -11.88 -20.33
C THR A 49 18.77 -10.77 -20.27
N GLN A 50 18.48 -9.66 -19.59
CA GLN A 50 19.40 -8.53 -19.52
C GLN A 50 20.36 -8.63 -18.32
N LYS A 51 21.57 -8.11 -18.50
CA LYS A 51 22.51 -7.91 -17.40
C LYS A 51 22.16 -6.60 -16.70
N LEU A 52 21.50 -6.70 -15.55
CA LEU A 52 21.09 -5.56 -14.74
C LEU A 52 22.03 -5.35 -13.55
N SER A 53 22.24 -4.10 -13.18
CA SER A 53 22.72 -3.75 -11.85
C SER A 53 21.69 -4.16 -10.78
N VAL A 54 22.11 -4.19 -9.51
CA VAL A 54 21.20 -4.53 -8.40
C VAL A 54 20.06 -3.51 -8.31
N ALA A 55 20.36 -2.22 -8.40
CA ALA A 55 19.36 -1.15 -8.37
C ALA A 55 18.32 -1.32 -9.49
N GLU A 56 18.78 -1.50 -10.73
CA GLU A 56 17.87 -1.73 -11.87
C GLU A 56 17.01 -2.98 -11.68
N ALA A 57 17.57 -4.09 -11.19
CA ALA A 57 16.81 -5.30 -10.92
C ALA A 57 15.72 -5.06 -9.86
N LEU A 58 16.03 -4.30 -8.80
CA LEU A 58 15.07 -3.95 -7.76
C LEU A 58 13.96 -3.02 -8.29
N THR A 59 14.30 -2.02 -9.12
CA THR A 59 13.31 -1.16 -9.79
C THR A 59 12.35 -1.98 -10.66
N VAL A 60 12.88 -2.94 -11.44
CA VAL A 60 12.04 -3.81 -12.28
C VAL A 60 11.18 -4.75 -11.45
N TRP A 61 11.67 -5.24 -10.30
CA TRP A 61 10.88 -6.01 -9.35
C TRP A 61 9.74 -5.19 -8.74
N GLU A 62 9.97 -3.93 -8.37
CA GLU A 62 8.92 -3.06 -7.86
C GLU A 62 7.84 -2.81 -8.91
N LEU A 63 8.24 -2.45 -10.14
CA LEU A 63 7.36 -2.32 -11.29
C LEU A 63 6.49 -3.57 -11.49
N ARG A 64 7.14 -4.74 -11.45
CA ARG A 64 6.47 -6.02 -11.65
C ARG A 64 5.39 -6.29 -10.60
N LEU A 65 5.70 -6.10 -9.32
CA LEU A 65 4.76 -6.33 -8.24
C LEU A 65 3.55 -5.39 -8.34
N VAL A 66 3.78 -4.11 -8.66
CA VAL A 66 2.69 -3.13 -8.87
C VAL A 66 1.84 -3.50 -10.09
N LEU A 67 2.46 -3.87 -11.20
CA LEU A 67 1.73 -4.28 -12.41
C LEU A 67 0.88 -5.53 -12.19
N LEU A 68 1.37 -6.50 -11.42
CA LEU A 68 0.55 -7.66 -11.02
C LEU A 68 -0.69 -7.24 -10.23
N MET A 69 -0.58 -6.24 -9.35
CA MET A 69 -1.73 -5.69 -8.63
C MET A 69 -2.70 -5.00 -9.59
N PHE A 70 -2.21 -4.14 -10.49
CA PHE A 70 -3.04 -3.44 -11.47
C PHE A 70 -3.81 -4.40 -12.38
N GLU A 71 -3.19 -5.53 -12.76
CA GLU A 71 -3.78 -6.58 -13.60
C GLU A 71 -4.64 -7.61 -12.83
N ASN A 72 -5.05 -7.31 -11.59
CA ASN A 72 -5.88 -8.17 -10.73
C ASN A 72 -5.24 -9.55 -10.45
N GLN A 73 -3.91 -9.63 -10.45
CA GLN A 73 -3.14 -10.84 -10.17
C GLN A 73 -2.60 -10.84 -8.73
N LEU A 74 -3.40 -10.43 -7.75
CA LEU A 74 -2.96 -10.26 -6.36
C LEU A 74 -2.33 -11.53 -5.78
N ILE A 75 -2.89 -12.72 -6.07
CA ILE A 75 -2.34 -13.99 -5.61
C ILE A 75 -0.91 -14.21 -6.14
N ALA A 76 -0.66 -13.86 -7.40
CA ALA A 76 0.67 -13.94 -7.98
C ALA A 76 1.59 -12.89 -7.36
N ALA A 77 1.15 -11.64 -7.20
CA ALA A 77 1.90 -10.58 -6.54
C ALA A 77 2.37 -10.99 -5.13
N LYS A 78 1.48 -11.59 -4.33
CA LYS A 78 1.80 -12.08 -2.98
C LYS A 78 2.85 -13.18 -3.00
N LYS A 79 2.71 -14.17 -3.88
CA LYS A 79 3.69 -15.27 -4.00
C LYS A 79 5.05 -14.77 -4.48
N GLU A 80 5.08 -13.91 -5.49
CA GLU A 80 6.33 -13.35 -6.02
C GLU A 80 7.01 -12.42 -5.01
N ALA A 81 6.25 -11.64 -4.22
CA ALA A 81 6.81 -10.83 -3.13
C ALA A 81 7.43 -11.69 -2.03
N VAL A 82 6.82 -12.84 -1.68
CA VAL A 82 7.41 -13.82 -0.74
C VAL A 82 8.72 -14.38 -1.30
N ASN A 83 8.72 -14.79 -2.57
CA ASN A 83 9.90 -15.33 -3.23
C ASN A 83 11.04 -14.30 -3.28
N LEU A 84 10.73 -13.07 -3.69
CA LEU A 84 11.68 -11.96 -3.74
C LEU A 84 12.23 -11.64 -2.34
N ASN A 85 11.37 -11.54 -1.33
CA ASN A 85 11.79 -11.35 0.07
C ASN A 85 12.81 -12.42 0.50
N ASN A 86 12.50 -13.68 0.21
CA ASN A 86 13.35 -14.80 0.57
C ASN A 86 14.71 -14.74 -0.15
N ALA A 87 14.72 -14.40 -1.43
CA ALA A 87 15.94 -14.24 -2.20
C ALA A 87 16.81 -13.08 -1.66
N LEU A 88 16.20 -11.94 -1.35
CA LEU A 88 16.89 -10.78 -0.76
C LEU A 88 17.45 -11.12 0.62
N TYR A 89 16.67 -11.78 1.47
CA TYR A 89 17.10 -12.18 2.80
C TYR A 89 18.30 -13.15 2.75
N LEU A 90 18.26 -14.16 1.90
CA LEU A 90 19.35 -15.13 1.74
C LEU A 90 20.61 -14.48 1.14
N ALA A 91 20.44 -13.53 0.22
CA ALA A 91 21.56 -12.78 -0.34
C ALA A 91 22.29 -11.92 0.72
N GLU A 92 21.56 -11.39 1.70
CA GLU A 92 22.13 -10.64 2.83
C GLU A 92 22.70 -11.56 3.93
N ASN A 93 22.18 -12.78 4.04
CA ASN A 93 22.54 -13.74 5.10
C ASN A 93 23.05 -15.07 4.51
N PRO A 94 24.22 -15.10 3.86
CA PRO A 94 24.72 -16.26 3.10
C PRO A 94 24.98 -17.51 3.97
N ASN A 95 25.14 -17.33 5.29
CA ASN A 95 25.34 -18.42 6.23
C ASN A 95 24.02 -19.08 6.68
N THR A 96 22.87 -18.56 6.25
CA THR A 96 21.56 -19.15 6.57
C THR A 96 21.31 -20.33 5.65
N GLN A 97 21.16 -21.54 6.20
CA GLN A 97 20.76 -22.68 5.39
C GLN A 97 19.31 -22.49 4.89
N PRO A 98 19.03 -22.72 3.59
CA PRO A 98 17.67 -22.77 3.09
C PRO A 98 16.88 -23.79 3.90
N GLN A 99 15.84 -23.35 4.62
CA GLN A 99 15.00 -24.30 5.33
C GLN A 99 14.21 -25.09 4.29
N VAL A 100 14.51 -26.38 4.17
CA VAL A 100 13.67 -27.30 3.38
C VAL A 100 12.33 -27.40 4.11
N PRO A 101 11.18 -27.22 3.43
CA PRO A 101 9.88 -27.42 4.05
C PRO A 101 9.84 -28.77 4.75
N LEU A 102 9.72 -28.78 6.08
CA LEU A 102 9.50 -30.00 6.84
C LEU A 102 8.20 -30.61 6.32
N VAL A 103 8.31 -31.70 5.56
CA VAL A 103 7.18 -32.58 5.25
C VAL A 103 6.67 -33.07 6.60
N ARG A 104 5.58 -32.46 7.08
CA ARG A 104 4.91 -32.90 8.30
C ARG A 104 4.36 -34.30 8.00
N SER A 105 5.04 -35.34 8.47
CA SER A 105 4.45 -36.68 8.55
C SER A 105 3.13 -36.58 9.32
N PRO A 106 2.03 -37.14 8.81
CA PRO A 106 0.77 -37.15 9.53
C PRO A 106 0.90 -38.14 10.69
N LEU A 107 1.29 -37.64 11.86
CA LEU A 107 1.07 -38.35 13.11
C LEU A 107 -0.44 -38.32 13.37
N ALA A 108 -1.08 -39.43 13.02
CA ALA A 108 -2.46 -39.71 13.31
C ALA A 108 -2.74 -39.54 14.81
N ARG A 109 -3.58 -38.56 15.13
CA ARG A 109 -4.41 -38.61 16.33
C ARG A 109 -5.83 -38.32 15.88
N ALA A 110 -6.60 -39.39 15.76
CA ALA A 110 -8.03 -39.33 15.58
C ALA A 110 -8.61 -38.65 16.82
N ASP A 111 -9.29 -37.53 16.63
CA ASP A 111 -10.47 -37.21 17.41
C ASP A 111 -11.45 -36.46 16.52
N SER A 112 -12.65 -37.01 16.51
CA SER A 112 -13.76 -36.70 15.62
C SER A 112 -14.43 -35.40 16.04
N THR A 113 -14.48 -34.41 15.14
CA THR A 113 -15.67 -33.57 14.91
C THR A 113 -15.50 -32.82 13.59
N SER A 114 -16.51 -32.97 12.75
CA SER A 114 -16.55 -32.67 11.33
C SER A 114 -16.71 -31.19 11.00
N GLY A 115 -15.88 -30.68 10.08
CA GLY A 115 -16.09 -29.44 9.33
C GLY A 115 -15.16 -29.39 8.12
N ARG A 116 -15.66 -29.78 6.95
CA ARG A 116 -14.94 -29.90 5.68
C ARG A 116 -14.27 -28.59 5.24
N GLN A 117 -12.94 -28.57 5.20
CA GLN A 117 -12.19 -27.84 4.17
C GLN A 117 -11.08 -28.75 3.65
N SER A 118 -11.11 -28.99 2.35
CA SER A 118 -10.12 -29.76 1.61
C SER A 118 -8.76 -29.07 1.71
N ALA A 119 -7.91 -29.52 2.63
CA ALA A 119 -6.53 -29.09 2.73
C ALA A 119 -5.75 -29.70 1.56
N SER A 120 -5.55 -28.92 0.49
CA SER A 120 -4.50 -29.20 -0.48
C SER A 120 -3.15 -29.14 0.23
N SER A 121 -2.46 -30.27 0.28
CA SER A 121 -1.10 -30.41 0.80
C SER A 121 -0.09 -29.74 -0.13
N SER A 122 -0.03 -28.41 -0.10
CA SER A 122 1.12 -27.67 -0.64
C SER A 122 2.23 -27.68 0.43
N PRO A 123 3.50 -27.96 0.07
CA PRO A 123 4.60 -27.86 1.03
C PRO A 123 4.60 -26.46 1.64
N ALA A 124 4.76 -26.37 2.97
CA ALA A 124 4.79 -25.10 3.68
C ALA A 124 5.94 -24.24 3.12
N HIS A 125 5.62 -23.23 2.31
CA HIS A 125 6.61 -22.28 1.82
C HIS A 125 7.23 -21.57 3.03
N VAL A 126 8.55 -21.69 3.17
CA VAL A 126 9.29 -20.95 4.20
C VAL A 126 9.19 -19.47 3.88
N VAL A 127 8.82 -18.67 4.87
CA VAL A 127 8.77 -17.20 4.76
C VAL A 127 9.82 -16.64 5.70
N TYR A 128 10.90 -16.08 5.13
CA TYR A 128 11.96 -15.45 5.92
C TYR A 128 11.53 -14.10 6.47
N PRO A 129 12.20 -13.54 7.51
CA PRO A 129 12.04 -12.14 7.90
C PRO A 129 12.32 -11.17 6.74
N LEU A 130 11.93 -9.90 6.88
CA LEU A 130 12.35 -8.87 5.94
C LEU A 130 13.89 -8.73 5.99
N PRO A 131 14.59 -8.53 4.85
CA PRO A 131 16.01 -8.17 4.87
C PRO A 131 16.24 -6.96 5.76
N LYS A 132 17.40 -6.93 6.43
CA LYS A 132 17.81 -5.77 7.24
C LYS A 132 18.20 -4.60 6.35
N ASN A 133 18.52 -4.82 5.08
CA ASN A 133 18.91 -3.80 4.11
C ASN A 133 20.19 -3.06 4.53
N ASN A 134 21.21 -3.79 5.00
CA ASN A 134 22.42 -3.21 5.62
C ASN A 134 23.20 -2.24 4.71
N ASP A 135 23.16 -2.45 3.40
CA ASP A 135 23.80 -1.60 2.38
C ASP A 135 22.91 -0.46 1.88
N GLY A 136 21.64 -0.41 2.33
CA GLY A 136 20.67 0.58 1.87
C GLY A 136 20.25 0.42 0.41
N ALA A 137 20.56 -0.71 -0.23
CA ALA A 137 20.33 -0.90 -1.66
C ALA A 137 18.85 -1.05 -2.04
N ILE A 138 18.00 -1.48 -1.09
CA ILE A 138 16.58 -1.66 -1.31
C ILE A 138 15.83 -0.39 -0.87
N GLU A 139 15.09 0.21 -1.79
CA GLU A 139 14.30 1.39 -1.50
C GLU A 139 13.16 1.12 -0.52
N PHE A 140 12.77 2.15 0.24
CA PHE A 140 11.69 2.05 1.22
C PHE A 140 10.36 1.63 0.60
N SER A 141 10.01 2.14 -0.58
CA SER A 141 8.76 1.80 -1.30
C SER A 141 8.68 0.31 -1.61
N LEU A 142 9.77 -0.30 -2.08
CA LEU A 142 9.83 -1.73 -2.36
C LEU A 142 9.79 -2.57 -1.08
N LEU A 143 10.49 -2.16 -0.01
CA LEU A 143 10.41 -2.85 1.29
C LEU A 143 8.97 -2.85 1.83
N LEU A 144 8.29 -1.71 1.75
CA LEU A 144 6.91 -1.55 2.17
C LEU A 144 5.96 -2.40 1.32
N LEU A 145 6.12 -2.36 -0.01
CA LEU A 145 5.34 -3.18 -0.95
C LEU A 145 5.49 -4.67 -0.69
N ILE A 146 6.73 -5.14 -0.44
CA ILE A 146 7.01 -6.53 -0.06
C ILE A 146 6.27 -6.89 1.23
N LEU A 147 6.33 -6.05 2.27
CA LEU A 147 5.64 -6.32 3.53
C LEU A 147 4.12 -6.46 3.35
N ARG A 148 3.49 -5.55 2.60
CA ARG A 148 2.04 -5.58 2.28
C ARG A 148 1.61 -6.86 1.60
N LEU A 149 2.40 -7.30 0.62
CA LEU A 149 2.07 -8.46 -0.21
C LEU A 149 2.39 -9.78 0.51
N LYS A 150 3.45 -9.79 1.32
CA LYS A 150 3.92 -10.97 2.05
C LYS A 150 3.03 -11.33 3.24
N LEU A 151 2.46 -10.33 3.93
CA LEU A 151 1.72 -10.54 5.17
C LEU A 151 0.25 -10.14 5.03
N ALA A 152 -0.63 -10.91 5.66
CA ALA A 152 -2.01 -10.49 5.82
C ALA A 152 -2.09 -9.26 6.74
N PRO A 153 -3.09 -8.37 6.56
CA PRO A 153 -3.27 -7.17 7.40
C PRO A 153 -3.75 -7.56 8.81
N ASN A 154 -2.81 -8.00 9.65
CA ASN A 154 -3.03 -8.41 11.02
C ASN A 154 -1.91 -7.87 11.93
N LEU A 155 -1.99 -8.12 13.24
CA LEU A 155 -1.01 -7.60 14.20
C LEU A 155 0.42 -8.12 13.98
N SER A 156 0.61 -9.23 13.25
CA SER A 156 1.95 -9.65 12.83
C SER A 156 2.58 -8.67 11.83
N LEU A 157 1.79 -8.09 10.92
CA LEU A 157 2.26 -7.02 10.03
C LEU A 157 2.65 -5.78 10.84
N VAL A 158 1.87 -5.38 11.86
CA VAL A 158 2.22 -4.25 12.75
C VAL A 158 3.59 -4.45 13.39
N ASN A 159 3.91 -5.67 13.83
CA ASN A 159 5.21 -5.99 14.40
C ASN A 159 6.36 -5.83 13.38
N GLU A 160 6.17 -6.23 12.12
CA GLU A 160 7.18 -6.02 11.08
C GLU A 160 7.31 -4.54 10.67
N LEU A 161 6.20 -3.79 10.62
CA LEU A 161 6.21 -2.35 10.40
C LEU A 161 6.96 -1.61 11.51
N TYR A 162 6.80 -2.05 12.77
CA TYR A 162 7.57 -1.50 13.89
C TYR A 162 9.07 -1.76 13.75
N LYS A 163 9.46 -2.96 13.29
CA LYS A 163 10.88 -3.25 13.00
C LYS A 163 11.42 -2.36 11.88
N LEU A 164 10.65 -2.13 10.83
CA LEU A 164 11.04 -1.23 9.74
C LEU A 164 11.16 0.22 10.22
N CYS A 165 10.22 0.69 11.05
CA CYS A 165 10.29 2.00 11.73
C CYS A 165 11.57 2.15 12.54
N TYR A 166 11.94 1.12 13.31
CA TYR A 166 13.17 1.10 14.07
C TYR A 166 14.42 1.14 13.17
N GLN A 167 14.44 0.37 12.08
CA GLN A 167 15.53 0.39 11.11
C GLN A 167 15.72 1.76 10.47
N LEU A 168 14.64 2.44 10.06
CA LEU A 168 14.71 3.80 9.51
C LEU A 168 15.33 4.79 10.49
N ARG A 169 14.92 4.74 11.77
CA ARG A 169 15.44 5.64 12.81
C ARG A 169 16.90 5.37 13.14
N LEU A 170 17.35 4.12 13.07
CA LEU A 170 18.75 3.76 13.35
C LEU A 170 19.69 4.11 12.21
N LYS A 171 19.23 3.97 10.96
CA LYS A 171 20.06 4.15 9.76
C LYS A 171 20.04 5.57 9.22
N GLY A 172 19.10 6.38 9.67
CA GLY A 172 19.00 7.78 9.29
C GLY A 172 20.27 8.56 9.57
N SER A 173 20.82 9.19 8.54
CA SER A 173 21.98 10.07 8.64
C SER A 173 21.54 11.52 8.90
N VAL A 174 22.46 12.34 9.41
CA VAL A 174 22.21 13.78 9.58
C VAL A 174 21.95 14.40 8.20
N GLY A 175 20.81 15.07 8.02
CA GLY A 175 20.36 15.65 6.76
C GLY A 175 19.29 14.85 6.02
N GLU A 176 18.96 13.63 6.47
CA GLU A 176 17.90 12.78 5.90
C GLU A 176 16.58 12.88 6.70
N GLU A 177 16.46 13.83 7.63
CA GLU A 177 15.33 13.88 8.56
C GLU A 177 13.98 14.02 7.83
N ALA A 178 13.93 14.81 6.76
CA ALA A 178 12.70 15.01 5.97
C ALA A 178 12.24 13.70 5.31
N GLU A 179 13.17 12.93 4.74
CA GLU A 179 12.86 11.64 4.10
C GLU A 179 12.46 10.58 5.14
N ILE A 180 13.14 10.54 6.28
CA ILE A 180 12.76 9.66 7.38
C ILE A 180 11.36 9.99 7.87
N GLN A 181 11.02 11.28 8.05
CA GLN A 181 9.67 11.68 8.45
C GLN A 181 8.63 11.29 7.39
N LYS A 182 8.92 11.50 6.10
CA LYS A 182 8.08 11.03 4.98
C LYS A 182 7.81 9.52 5.09
N ASN A 183 8.84 8.71 5.29
CA ASN A 183 8.71 7.26 5.40
C ASN A 183 7.96 6.83 6.68
N LEU A 184 8.18 7.52 7.82
CA LEU A 184 7.46 7.28 9.07
C LEU A 184 5.96 7.60 8.94
N ARG A 185 5.58 8.61 8.16
CA ARG A 185 4.18 8.92 7.84
C ARG A 185 3.53 7.78 7.05
N SER A 186 4.19 7.26 6.00
CA SER A 186 3.70 6.07 5.27
C SER A 186 3.50 4.86 6.19
N LEU A 187 4.45 4.58 7.09
CA LEU A 187 4.29 3.51 8.08
C LEU A 187 3.12 3.73 9.04
N SER A 188 2.82 4.99 9.39
CA SER A 188 1.66 5.30 10.23
C SER A 188 0.35 4.94 9.53
N TYR A 189 0.22 5.21 8.22
CA TYR A 189 -0.95 4.88 7.43
C TYR A 189 -1.17 3.37 7.34
N GLU A 190 -0.09 2.59 7.18
CA GLU A 190 -0.16 1.13 7.27
C GLU A 190 -0.71 0.64 8.61
N ILE A 191 -0.20 1.18 9.72
CA ILE A 191 -0.65 0.79 11.05
C ILE A 191 -2.13 1.13 11.23
N ILE A 192 -2.55 2.33 10.82
CA ILE A 192 -3.96 2.76 10.85
C ILE A 192 -4.81 1.79 10.02
N MET A 193 -4.38 1.42 8.81
CA MET A 193 -5.08 0.47 7.94
C MET A 193 -5.25 -0.89 8.64
N VAL A 194 -4.17 -1.48 9.16
CA VAL A 194 -4.23 -2.81 9.79
C VAL A 194 -5.17 -2.80 11.01
N VAL A 195 -5.05 -1.78 11.86
CA VAL A 195 -5.86 -1.67 13.08
C VAL A 195 -7.33 -1.41 12.73
N THR A 196 -7.61 -0.68 11.64
CA THR A 196 -8.97 -0.46 11.10
C THR A 196 -9.59 -1.76 10.60
N ILE A 197 -8.86 -2.54 9.78
CA ILE A 197 -9.36 -3.80 9.20
C ILE A 197 -9.57 -4.85 10.29
N THR A 198 -8.66 -4.93 11.25
CA THR A 198 -8.78 -5.84 12.40
C THR A 198 -9.80 -5.37 13.44
N ARG A 199 -10.46 -4.22 13.22
CA ARG A 199 -11.49 -3.63 14.09
C ARG A 199 -11.01 -3.38 15.52
N ASN A 200 -9.71 -3.16 15.71
CA ASN A 200 -9.10 -2.84 17.00
C ASN A 200 -9.22 -1.34 17.30
N TYR A 201 -10.45 -0.81 17.26
CA TYR A 201 -10.67 0.64 17.18
C TYR A 201 -10.24 1.44 18.42
N TYR A 202 -10.23 0.84 19.63
CA TYR A 202 -9.68 1.52 20.81
C TYR A 202 -8.17 1.70 20.70
N THR A 203 -7.45 0.68 20.20
CA THR A 203 -6.03 0.79 19.87
C THR A 203 -5.80 1.83 18.77
N LEU A 204 -6.69 1.89 17.77
CA LEU A 204 -6.62 2.90 16.71
C LEU A 204 -6.74 4.31 17.27
N LEU A 205 -7.76 4.57 18.09
CA LEU A 205 -7.95 5.88 18.72
C LEU A 205 -6.76 6.26 19.61
N SER A 206 -6.24 5.33 20.38
CA SER A 206 -5.05 5.59 21.21
C SER A 206 -3.84 5.95 20.36
N PHE A 207 -3.63 5.24 19.25
CA PHE A 207 -2.54 5.51 18.32
C PHE A 207 -2.70 6.87 17.64
N LEU A 208 -3.88 7.18 17.12
CA LEU A 208 -4.18 8.46 16.47
C LEU A 208 -4.03 9.66 17.41
N LYS A 209 -4.45 9.53 18.68
CA LYS A 209 -4.24 10.58 19.69
C LYS A 209 -2.77 10.78 20.03
N SER A 210 -1.97 9.71 20.01
CA SER A 210 -0.52 9.83 20.16
C SER A 210 0.09 10.60 18.99
N LEU A 211 -0.31 10.28 17.75
CA LEU A 211 0.15 11.01 16.56
C LEU A 211 -0.25 12.48 16.59
N GLU A 212 -1.50 12.77 16.98
CA GLU A 212 -1.99 14.15 17.16
C GLU A 212 -1.17 14.92 18.20
N SER A 213 -0.89 14.32 19.36
CA SER A 213 -0.07 14.94 20.39
C SER A 213 1.35 15.25 19.89
N ASP A 214 1.96 14.31 19.16
CA ASP A 214 3.30 14.49 18.58
C ASP A 214 3.30 15.63 17.53
N LEU A 215 2.27 15.69 16.70
CA LEU A 215 2.07 16.74 15.70
C LEU A 215 1.92 18.12 16.34
N LEU A 216 1.09 18.25 17.38
CA LEU A 216 0.90 19.52 18.11
C LEU A 216 2.21 19.99 18.75
N ALA A 217 3.03 19.07 19.26
CA ALA A 217 4.35 19.38 19.80
C ALA A 217 5.36 19.82 18.72
N GLN A 218 5.20 19.34 17.48
CA GLN A 218 6.05 19.69 16.33
C GLN A 218 5.61 20.99 15.65
N GLN A 219 4.32 21.29 15.61
CA GLN A 219 3.76 22.50 14.99
C GLN A 219 4.26 23.78 15.66
N GLN A 220 4.63 23.71 16.95
CA GLN A 220 5.32 24.80 17.66
C GLN A 220 6.75 25.05 17.17
N LYS A 221 7.33 24.15 16.35
CA LYS A 221 8.74 24.18 15.93
C LYS A 221 8.93 24.36 14.42
N LEU A 222 8.04 23.84 13.59
CA LEU A 222 8.10 23.95 12.13
C LEU A 222 6.68 24.05 11.55
N ASP A 223 6.36 25.18 10.93
CA ASP A 223 5.11 25.41 10.20
C ASP A 223 5.32 25.07 8.72
N THR A 224 5.35 23.77 8.40
CA THR A 224 5.47 23.31 7.01
C THR A 224 4.11 22.85 6.48
N VAL A 225 3.85 23.13 5.20
CA VAL A 225 2.61 22.73 4.50
C VAL A 225 2.35 21.22 4.65
N ASP A 226 3.39 20.40 4.50
CA ASP A 226 3.29 18.95 4.63
C ASP A 226 2.91 18.49 6.06
N ALA A 227 3.34 19.23 7.10
CA ALA A 227 2.96 18.90 8.47
C ALA A 227 1.49 19.23 8.75
N THR A 228 0.99 20.33 8.19
CA THR A 228 -0.42 20.72 8.26
C THR A 228 -1.31 19.70 7.54
N HIS A 229 -0.92 19.25 6.34
CA HIS A 229 -1.63 18.19 5.61
C HIS A 229 -1.67 16.88 6.39
N TYR A 230 -0.53 16.46 6.93
CA TYR A 230 -0.49 15.24 7.75
C TYR A 230 -1.37 15.35 9.00
N ALA A 231 -1.42 16.51 9.66
CA ALA A 231 -2.29 16.75 10.80
C ALA A 231 -3.78 16.72 10.43
N SER A 232 -4.14 17.25 9.26
CA SER A 232 -5.50 17.15 8.74
C SER A 232 -5.90 15.69 8.43
N ASN A 233 -5.00 14.93 7.80
CA ASN A 233 -5.18 13.49 7.54
C ASN A 233 -5.43 12.70 8.84
N VAL A 234 -4.63 12.94 9.89
CA VAL A 234 -4.80 12.32 11.21
C VAL A 234 -6.13 12.74 11.85
N SER A 235 -6.51 14.01 11.74
CA SER A 235 -7.78 14.53 12.28
C SER A 235 -8.99 13.87 11.63
N LEU A 236 -8.99 13.67 10.30
CA LEU A 236 -10.05 12.92 9.65
C LEU A 236 -10.08 11.47 10.15
N MET A 237 -8.93 10.81 10.29
CA MET A 237 -8.89 9.44 10.81
C MET A 237 -9.45 9.31 12.23
N ILE A 238 -9.22 10.32 13.09
CA ILE A 238 -9.85 10.40 14.41
C ILE A 238 -11.37 10.46 14.27
N VAL A 239 -11.88 11.35 13.41
CA VAL A 239 -13.32 11.48 13.15
C VAL A 239 -13.92 10.15 12.68
N LEU A 240 -13.35 9.53 11.65
CA LEU A 240 -13.87 8.28 11.09
C LEU A 240 -13.79 7.13 12.12
N ALA A 241 -12.69 7.01 12.87
CA ALA A 241 -12.55 5.98 13.90
C ALA A 241 -13.60 6.12 15.01
N TYR A 242 -13.84 7.35 15.49
CA TYR A 242 -14.90 7.63 16.45
C TYR A 242 -16.28 7.29 15.88
N LEU A 243 -16.57 7.68 14.65
CA LEU A 243 -17.86 7.38 14.03
C LEU A 243 -18.08 5.87 13.84
N LEU A 244 -17.05 5.12 13.47
CA LEU A 244 -17.11 3.66 13.32
C LEU A 244 -17.32 2.93 14.65
N ILE A 245 -16.67 3.36 15.75
CA ILE A 245 -16.90 2.81 17.09
C ILE A 245 -18.34 3.08 17.55
N LEU A 246 -18.82 4.29 17.29
CA LEU A 246 -20.03 4.83 17.90
C LEU A 246 -21.29 4.56 17.08
N GLN A 247 -21.26 3.60 16.14
CA GLN A 247 -22.41 3.16 15.33
C GLN A 247 -23.64 2.70 16.15
N GLY A 248 -23.56 2.63 17.49
CA GLY A 248 -24.66 2.22 18.36
C GLY A 248 -24.75 2.89 19.73
N LEU A 249 -24.11 4.05 19.96
CA LEU A 249 -24.15 4.75 21.25
C LEU A 249 -24.68 6.18 21.10
N ASP A 250 -25.63 6.57 21.95
CA ASP A 250 -26.05 7.97 22.09
C ASP A 250 -24.86 8.80 22.58
N LYS A 251 -24.47 9.78 21.78
CA LYS A 251 -23.27 10.56 22.00
C LYS A 251 -23.57 11.71 22.96
N SER A 252 -22.60 12.05 23.81
CA SER A 252 -22.65 13.35 24.47
C SER A 252 -22.57 14.46 23.42
N GLU A 253 -23.32 15.54 23.63
CA GLU A 253 -23.32 16.72 22.76
C GLU A 253 -21.89 17.28 22.60
N ALA A 254 -21.09 17.27 23.67
CA ALA A 254 -19.71 17.72 23.66
C ALA A 254 -18.82 16.92 22.69
N THR A 255 -18.95 15.59 22.64
CA THR A 255 -18.19 14.76 21.69
C THR A 255 -18.62 15.00 20.24
N GLN A 256 -19.92 15.20 19.98
CA GLN A 256 -20.37 15.52 18.62
C GLN A 256 -19.83 16.86 18.14
N THR A 257 -19.86 17.88 19.00
CA THR A 257 -19.36 19.22 18.69
C THR A 257 -17.87 19.22 18.41
N ASP A 258 -17.07 18.49 19.19
CA ASP A 258 -15.62 18.34 18.93
C ASP A 258 -15.35 17.67 17.57
N LEU A 259 -16.03 16.55 17.28
CA LEU A 259 -15.86 15.84 16.01
C LEU A 259 -16.31 16.66 14.80
N ARG A 260 -17.39 17.43 14.93
CA ARG A 260 -17.83 18.34 13.88
C ARG A 260 -16.78 19.41 13.61
N LYS A 261 -16.30 20.07 14.66
CA LYS A 261 -15.26 21.09 14.53
C LYS A 261 -14.02 20.52 13.82
N ARG A 262 -13.55 19.35 14.23
CA ARG A 262 -12.42 18.65 13.58
C ARG A 262 -12.65 18.39 12.10
N PHE A 263 -13.87 18.04 11.70
CA PHE A 263 -14.23 17.80 10.31
C PHE A 263 -14.29 19.10 9.50
N ASP A 264 -14.85 20.16 10.08
CA ASP A 264 -14.97 21.46 9.44
C ASP A 264 -13.59 22.11 9.24
N ASP A 265 -12.67 21.91 10.19
CA ASP A 265 -11.29 22.40 10.17
C ASP A 265 -10.35 21.59 9.25
N LEU A 266 -10.83 20.54 8.56
CA LEU A 266 -9.98 19.79 7.62
C LEU A 266 -9.59 20.65 6.41
N ASP A 267 -8.37 20.43 5.91
CA ASP A 267 -7.89 21.10 4.72
C ASP A 267 -8.57 20.55 3.45
N ASP A 268 -8.45 21.30 2.37
CA ASP A 268 -9.12 21.00 1.10
C ASP A 268 -8.61 19.71 0.47
N PHE A 269 -7.33 19.36 0.64
CA PHE A 269 -6.76 18.15 0.08
C PHE A 269 -7.32 16.91 0.77
N THR A 270 -7.36 16.92 2.09
CA THR A 270 -7.88 15.87 2.97
C THR A 270 -9.36 15.63 2.67
N LYS A 271 -10.15 16.71 2.61
CA LYS A 271 -11.57 16.67 2.20
C LYS A 271 -11.71 16.11 0.79
N SER A 272 -10.90 16.56 -0.17
CA SER A 272 -10.97 16.10 -1.57
C SER A 272 -10.66 14.61 -1.70
N CYS A 273 -9.65 14.09 -0.98
CA CYS A 273 -9.36 12.66 -0.94
C CYS A 273 -10.56 11.85 -0.46
N PHE A 274 -11.14 12.25 0.67
CA PHE A 274 -12.27 11.54 1.26
C PHE A 274 -13.51 11.57 0.36
N VAL A 275 -13.86 12.75 -0.17
CA VAL A 275 -14.98 12.94 -1.08
C VAL A 275 -14.80 12.15 -2.38
N ASN A 276 -13.59 12.18 -2.96
CA ASN A 276 -13.27 11.41 -4.15
C ASN A 276 -13.50 9.92 -3.92
N VAL A 277 -13.08 9.39 -2.76
CA VAL A 277 -13.28 7.98 -2.44
C VAL A 277 -14.76 7.64 -2.29
N LEU A 278 -15.53 8.47 -1.58
CA LEU A 278 -16.98 8.26 -1.38
C LEU A 278 -17.76 8.25 -2.71
N ARG A 279 -17.30 9.01 -3.70
CA ARG A 279 -17.93 9.12 -5.03
C ARG A 279 -17.46 8.06 -6.03
N THR A 280 -16.30 7.46 -5.80
CA THR A 280 -15.67 6.53 -6.75
C THR A 280 -15.85 5.07 -6.34
N TYR A 281 -15.70 4.77 -5.06
CA TYR A 281 -15.61 3.40 -4.57
C TYR A 281 -16.88 2.98 -3.84
N SER A 282 -17.31 1.75 -4.13
CA SER A 282 -18.38 1.10 -3.37
C SER A 282 -17.94 0.83 -1.91
N PRO A 283 -18.84 0.89 -0.93
CA PRO A 283 -18.54 0.46 0.44
C PRO A 283 -18.20 -1.04 0.57
N MET A 284 -18.64 -1.86 -0.39
CA MET A 284 -18.49 -3.32 -0.42
C MET A 284 -17.92 -3.80 -1.76
N VAL A 285 -17.20 -4.91 -1.77
CA VAL A 285 -16.58 -5.50 -2.97
C VAL A 285 -17.61 -6.22 -3.88
N SER A 286 -18.89 -6.26 -3.50
CA SER A 286 -19.94 -6.94 -4.28
C SER A 286 -20.32 -6.18 -5.55
N GLU A 287 -20.46 -6.90 -6.66
CA GLU A 287 -21.01 -6.39 -7.92
C GLU A 287 -22.40 -5.79 -7.72
N GLY A 288 -22.58 -4.52 -8.06
CA GLY A 288 -23.88 -3.82 -8.03
C GLY A 288 -24.07 -2.80 -6.90
N ALA A 289 -23.18 -2.72 -5.92
CA ALA A 289 -23.19 -1.62 -4.96
C ALA A 289 -22.56 -0.37 -5.62
N GLY A 290 -23.36 0.68 -5.78
CA GLY A 290 -22.88 1.98 -6.24
C GLY A 290 -21.97 2.68 -5.22
N PRO A 291 -21.38 3.83 -5.58
CA PRO A 291 -20.61 4.65 -4.65
C PRO A 291 -21.47 5.08 -3.45
N ALA A 292 -20.81 5.42 -2.34
CA ALA A 292 -21.48 5.81 -1.11
C ALA A 292 -22.31 7.09 -1.28
N VAL A 293 -21.81 8.02 -2.11
CA VAL A 293 -22.30 9.38 -2.32
C VAL A 293 -22.42 9.67 -3.81
N GLY A 294 -23.43 10.44 -4.20
CA GLY A 294 -23.61 10.87 -5.59
C GLY A 294 -22.52 11.84 -6.09
N PRO A 295 -22.31 11.98 -7.41
CA PRO A 295 -21.24 12.81 -7.96
C PRO A 295 -21.33 14.30 -7.60
N GLN A 296 -22.54 14.81 -7.35
CA GLN A 296 -22.82 16.21 -7.00
C GLN A 296 -23.33 16.38 -5.56
N GLU A 297 -23.37 15.30 -4.78
CA GLU A 297 -23.83 15.37 -3.40
C GLU A 297 -22.75 15.98 -2.50
N GLU A 298 -23.14 16.98 -1.71
CA GLU A 298 -22.26 17.66 -0.76
C GLU A 298 -21.99 16.77 0.46
N VAL A 299 -20.72 16.69 0.87
CA VAL A 299 -20.31 15.85 2.00
C VAL A 299 -20.12 16.74 3.22
N THR A 300 -21.16 16.79 4.07
CA THR A 300 -21.14 17.47 5.37
C THR A 300 -20.90 16.46 6.50
N PHE A 301 -20.52 16.93 7.69
CA PHE A 301 -20.37 16.08 8.87
C PHE A 301 -21.63 15.24 9.16
N ASP A 302 -22.81 15.86 9.08
CA ASP A 302 -24.09 15.16 9.27
C ASP A 302 -24.32 14.09 8.21
N GLY A 303 -23.99 14.39 6.95
CA GLY A 303 -24.01 13.41 5.87
C GLY A 303 -23.11 12.21 6.17
N VAL A 304 -21.90 12.43 6.69
CA VAL A 304 -20.99 11.35 7.10
C VAL A 304 -21.58 10.51 8.24
N VAL A 305 -22.23 11.13 9.23
CA VAL A 305 -22.93 10.41 10.31
C VAL A 305 -24.05 9.52 9.74
N GLU A 306 -24.82 10.01 8.78
CA GLU A 306 -25.87 9.21 8.13
C GLU A 306 -25.30 8.08 7.26
N LEU A 307 -24.18 8.31 6.55
CA LEU A 307 -23.48 7.24 5.82
C LEU A 307 -23.01 6.11 6.74
N VAL A 308 -22.56 6.46 7.95
CA VAL A 308 -22.15 5.52 8.99
C VAL A 308 -23.35 4.69 9.46
N LYS A 309 -24.49 5.33 9.76
CA LYS A 309 -25.73 4.64 10.16
C LYS A 309 -26.28 3.74 9.06
N ALA A 310 -26.17 4.17 7.81
CA ALA A 310 -26.58 3.41 6.63
C ALA A 310 -25.60 2.29 6.25
N GLY A 311 -24.49 2.12 6.98
CA GLY A 311 -23.47 1.11 6.68
C GLY A 311 -22.68 1.38 5.39
N LYS A 312 -22.74 2.61 4.86
CA LYS A 312 -22.04 3.05 3.66
C LYS A 312 -20.64 3.58 3.94
N LEU A 313 -20.34 3.99 5.18
CA LEU A 313 -18.96 4.24 5.62
C LEU A 313 -18.38 2.96 6.24
N THR A 314 -17.50 2.29 5.51
CA THR A 314 -16.90 1.01 5.92
C THR A 314 -15.38 1.14 6.08
N GLY A 315 -14.75 0.12 6.67
CA GLY A 315 -13.29 0.02 6.71
C GLY A 315 -12.65 0.11 5.33
N ARG A 316 -13.33 -0.35 4.26
CA ARG A 316 -12.86 -0.22 2.87
C ARG A 316 -12.75 1.25 2.45
N ILE A 317 -13.78 2.05 2.70
CA ILE A 317 -13.77 3.50 2.41
C ILE A 317 -12.66 4.20 3.18
N THR A 318 -12.51 3.87 4.47
CA THR A 318 -11.41 4.40 5.28
C THR A 318 -10.04 4.03 4.70
N CYS A 319 -9.84 2.77 4.31
CA CYS A 319 -8.58 2.32 3.70
C CYS A 319 -8.33 2.97 2.34
N CYS A 320 -9.33 3.14 1.47
CA CYS A 320 -9.15 3.85 0.21
C CYS A 320 -8.80 5.34 0.44
N THR A 321 -9.35 5.94 1.50
CA THR A 321 -9.00 7.32 1.88
C THR A 321 -7.55 7.40 2.34
N LEU A 322 -7.12 6.48 3.22
CA LEU A 322 -5.72 6.36 3.65
C LEU A 322 -4.74 6.13 2.50
N ALA A 323 -5.13 5.27 1.55
CA ALA A 323 -4.34 5.02 0.35
C ALA A 323 -4.13 6.29 -0.48
N SER A 324 -5.12 7.20 -0.53
CA SER A 324 -4.97 8.49 -1.20
C SER A 324 -3.93 9.38 -0.51
N PHE A 325 -3.95 9.42 0.83
CA PHE A 325 -2.95 10.15 1.63
C PHE A 325 -1.56 9.58 1.46
N GLU A 326 -1.46 8.26 1.36
CA GLU A 326 -0.18 7.61 1.16
C GLU A 326 0.41 7.85 -0.23
N ILE A 327 -0.43 7.86 -1.27
CA ILE A 327 0.01 8.21 -2.63
C ILE A 327 0.50 9.66 -2.66
N GLU A 328 -0.17 10.58 -1.96
CA GLU A 328 0.33 11.96 -1.80
C GLU A 328 1.67 11.98 -1.08
N ASN A 329 1.75 11.34 0.08
CA ASN A 329 2.97 11.34 0.87
C ASN A 329 4.14 10.70 0.11
N MET A 330 3.95 9.65 -0.70
CA MET A 330 5.05 9.01 -1.43
C MET A 330 5.40 9.71 -2.74
N TYR A 331 4.39 10.16 -3.49
CA TYR A 331 4.53 10.62 -4.89
C TYR A 331 4.04 12.05 -5.14
N HIS A 332 3.89 12.88 -4.11
CA HIS A 332 3.46 14.29 -4.21
C HIS A 332 2.20 14.46 -5.06
N ALA A 333 1.25 13.54 -4.87
CA ALA A 333 0.05 13.49 -5.67
C ALA A 333 -0.89 14.65 -5.38
N ALA A 334 -1.52 15.18 -6.43
CA ALA A 334 -2.47 16.28 -6.34
C ALA A 334 -3.72 15.98 -7.15
N PHE A 335 -4.84 16.63 -6.80
CA PHE A 335 -6.03 16.58 -7.62
C PHE A 335 -5.88 17.50 -8.83
N GLU A 336 -5.91 16.93 -10.03
CA GLU A 336 -5.82 17.66 -11.28
C GLU A 336 -7.10 17.46 -12.09
N GLU A 337 -7.53 18.52 -12.79
CA GLU A 337 -8.62 18.41 -13.74
C GLU A 337 -8.12 17.72 -15.01
N LEU A 338 -8.62 16.51 -15.24
CA LEU A 338 -8.35 15.78 -16.47
C LEU A 338 -9.60 15.82 -17.33
N THR A 339 -9.44 16.30 -18.56
CA THR A 339 -10.40 16.13 -19.64
C THR A 339 -10.07 14.83 -20.37
N VAL A 340 -10.84 13.79 -20.09
CA VAL A 340 -10.82 12.54 -20.88
C VAL A 340 -12.21 12.36 -21.47
N ASP A 341 -12.29 12.29 -22.79
CA ASP A 341 -13.51 11.99 -23.55
C ASP A 341 -14.74 12.85 -23.14
N ASP A 342 -14.62 14.18 -23.19
CA ASP A 342 -15.68 15.16 -22.87
C ASP A 342 -16.26 15.10 -21.44
N THR A 343 -15.68 14.29 -20.55
CA THR A 343 -15.97 14.33 -19.12
C THR A 343 -14.83 14.96 -18.34
N SER A 344 -15.03 16.18 -17.86
CA SER A 344 -14.12 16.84 -16.92
C SER A 344 -14.28 16.20 -15.54
N GLY A 345 -13.22 15.57 -15.03
CA GLY A 345 -13.20 15.01 -13.69
C GLY A 345 -11.91 15.36 -12.97
N LYS A 346 -11.99 15.79 -11.71
CA LYS A 346 -10.82 15.89 -10.84
C LYS A 346 -10.38 14.48 -10.46
N ARG A 347 -9.11 14.15 -10.73
CA ARG A 347 -8.51 12.87 -10.33
C ARG A 347 -7.23 13.10 -9.56
N LEU A 348 -6.92 12.18 -8.66
CA LEU A 348 -5.64 12.18 -7.97
C LEU A 348 -4.56 11.72 -8.95
N VAL A 349 -3.57 12.57 -9.22
CA VAL A 349 -2.46 12.29 -10.14
C VAL A 349 -1.17 12.27 -9.33
N ALA A 350 -0.45 11.15 -9.37
CA ALA A 350 0.84 11.00 -8.71
C ALA A 350 1.96 11.62 -9.54
N LYS A 351 2.75 12.52 -8.93
CA LYS A 351 3.86 13.24 -9.55
C LYS A 351 5.16 12.52 -9.25
N VAL A 352 5.39 11.44 -9.98
CA VAL A 352 6.58 10.61 -9.82
C VAL A 352 7.74 11.28 -10.53
N VAL A 353 8.73 11.75 -9.77
CA VAL A 353 9.97 12.30 -10.34
C VAL A 353 10.84 11.13 -10.82
N PRO A 354 11.23 11.08 -12.11
CA PRO A 354 12.17 10.10 -12.63
C PRO A 354 13.48 10.11 -11.83
N GLN A 355 13.88 8.96 -11.29
CA GLN A 355 15.17 8.84 -10.59
C GLN A 355 16.28 8.62 -11.62
N LEU A 356 16.89 9.69 -12.15
CA LEU A 356 17.89 9.78 -13.26
C LEU A 356 19.03 8.71 -13.35
N HIS A 357 19.09 7.75 -12.44
CA HIS A 357 20.05 6.67 -12.33
C HIS A 357 19.60 5.35 -12.99
N SER A 358 18.34 5.21 -13.44
CA SER A 358 17.85 3.98 -14.08
C SER A 358 17.30 4.22 -15.48
N LYS A 359 17.67 3.35 -16.43
CA LYS A 359 17.08 3.39 -17.78
C LYS A 359 15.57 3.04 -17.80
N PHE A 360 15.03 2.57 -16.68
CA PHE A 360 13.61 2.23 -16.53
C PHE A 360 12.77 3.34 -15.89
N ASP A 361 13.33 4.53 -15.66
CA ASP A 361 12.63 5.62 -14.96
C ASP A 361 11.33 6.04 -15.64
N ARG A 362 11.28 6.00 -16.97
CA ARG A 362 10.06 6.35 -17.71
C ARG A 362 8.95 5.35 -17.42
N ALA A 363 9.27 4.05 -17.44
CA ALA A 363 8.31 3.02 -17.06
C ALA A 363 7.91 3.15 -15.59
N TYR A 364 8.88 3.42 -14.71
CA TYR A 364 8.62 3.67 -13.29
C TYR A 364 7.65 4.83 -13.08
N ALA A 365 7.96 6.01 -13.61
CA ALA A 365 7.12 7.19 -13.49
C ALA A 365 5.72 6.97 -14.09
N ARG A 366 5.63 6.28 -15.24
CA ARG A 366 4.35 5.97 -15.88
C ARG A 366 3.50 5.00 -15.05
N VAL A 367 4.10 3.93 -14.54
CA VAL A 367 3.36 2.90 -13.77
C VAL A 367 2.96 3.46 -12.42
N MET A 368 3.90 4.04 -11.67
CA MET A 368 3.60 4.62 -10.35
C MET A 368 2.65 5.83 -10.47
N GLY A 369 2.69 6.58 -11.58
CA GLY A 369 1.74 7.66 -11.88
C GLY A 369 0.28 7.20 -11.94
N GLN A 370 0.03 5.91 -12.21
CA GLN A 370 -1.33 5.35 -12.31
C GLN A 370 -1.97 5.02 -10.96
N TRP A 371 -1.26 5.14 -9.83
CA TRP A 371 -1.81 4.79 -8.51
C TRP A 371 -3.15 5.47 -8.19
N GLY A 372 -3.39 6.68 -8.70
CA GLY A 372 -4.67 7.36 -8.56
C GLY A 372 -5.88 6.64 -9.17
N ASN A 373 -5.66 5.78 -10.17
CA ASN A 373 -6.69 4.92 -10.76
C ASN A 373 -6.88 3.61 -9.98
N PHE A 374 -5.94 3.25 -9.11
CA PHE A 374 -5.86 1.97 -8.41
C PHE A 374 -5.72 2.15 -6.88
N ILE A 375 -6.31 3.21 -6.33
CA ILE A 375 -6.20 3.56 -4.89
C ILE A 375 -6.65 2.38 -4.01
N HIS A 376 -7.73 1.71 -4.38
CA HIS A 376 -8.25 0.53 -3.68
C HIS A 376 -7.26 -0.65 -3.59
N LYS A 377 -6.20 -0.66 -4.41
CA LYS A 377 -5.19 -1.72 -4.45
C LYS A 377 -3.95 -1.40 -3.63
N VAL A 378 -3.70 -0.17 -3.19
CA VAL A 378 -2.44 0.28 -2.56
C VAL A 378 -1.95 -0.65 -1.44
N TYR A 379 -2.87 -1.16 -0.63
CA TYR A 379 -2.57 -2.04 0.50
C TYR A 379 -2.50 -3.54 0.17
N GLY A 380 -2.70 -3.95 -1.09
CA GLY A 380 -2.59 -5.36 -1.50
C GLY A 380 -3.67 -6.28 -0.89
N ILE A 381 -4.86 -5.74 -0.68
CA ILE A 381 -6.01 -6.45 -0.09
C ILE A 381 -7.00 -6.89 -1.17
N GLU A 382 -7.16 -6.08 -2.23
CA GLU A 382 -8.14 -6.25 -3.32
C GLU A 382 -7.48 -6.61 -4.65
#